data_AF-A0A4Q1AJ66-F1
#
_entry.id   AF-A0A4Q1AJ66-F1
#
_cell.length_a   1.000
_cell.length_b   1.000
_cell.length_c   1.000
_cell.angle_alpha   90.00
_cell.angle_beta   90.00
_cell.angle_gamma   90.00
#
_symmetry.space_group_name_H-M   'P 1'
#
loop_
_entity.id
_entity.type
_entity.pdbx_description
1 polymer ?
#
loop_
_entity_poly.entity_id
_entity_poly.type
_entity_poly.pdbx_seq_one_letter_code
_entity_poly.pdbx_strand_id
1 'polypeptide(L)' 'MTAEQREEIEPLLKENQVAVDTQTVEKGKDSEGFPIFEIKFINAPTNYKLVRLIEPYNVAVLEDLSPTA' A
#
# COMPACT_ATOMS: atom_id res chain seq x y z
N MET A 1 9.79 4.05 -0.68
CA MET A 1 9.42 5.25 -1.45
C MET A 1 10.58 6.23 -1.38
N THR A 2 11.01 6.78 -2.51
CA THR A 2 12.03 7.84 -2.56
C THR A 2 11.42 9.21 -2.21
N ALA A 3 12.25 10.20 -1.93
CA ALA A 3 11.79 11.57 -1.66
C ALA A 3 11.03 12.16 -2.87
N GLU A 4 11.52 11.94 -4.09
CA GLU A 4 10.90 12.43 -5.32
C GLU A 4 9.51 11.81 -5.53
N GLN A 5 9.38 10.49 -5.33
CA GLN A 5 8.09 9.80 -5.43
C GLN A 5 7.06 10.34 -4.42
N ARG A 6 7.53 10.67 -3.22
CA ARG A 6 6.69 11.26 -2.18
C ARG A 6 6.17 12.63 -2.60
N GLU A 7 7.05 13.49 -3.13
CA GLU A 7 6.69 14.82 -3.62
C GLU A 7 5.68 14.77 -4.79
N GLU A 8 5.71 13.73 -5.61
CA GLU A 8 4.73 13.51 -6.69
C GLU A 8 3.36 13.02 -6.17
N ILE A 9 3.36 12.16 -5.15
CA ILE A 9 2.15 11.45 -4.70
C ILE A 9 1.39 12.24 -3.63
N GLU A 10 2.08 12.80 -2.63
CA GLU A 10 1.45 13.49 -1.49
C GLU A 10 0.46 14.59 -1.91
N PRO A 11 0.73 15.44 -2.92
CA PRO A 11 -0.22 16.47 -3.36
C PRO A 11 -1.51 15.93 -3.99
N LEU A 12 -1.53 14.67 -4.41
CA LEU A 12 -2.69 14.02 -5.04
C LEU A 12 -3.60 13.31 -4.03
N LEU A 13 -3.17 13.22 -2.77
CA LEU A 13 -3.90 12.53 -1.72
C LEU A 13 -5.03 13.40 -1.17
N LYS A 14 -6.15 12.77 -0.83
CA LYS A 14 -7.19 13.41 -0.01
C LYS A 14 -6.74 13.48 1.45
N GLU A 15 -7.42 14.30 2.25
CA GLU A 15 -7.10 14.49 3.68
C GLU A 15 -7.08 13.18 4.48
N ASN A 16 -7.92 12.20 4.14
CA ASN A 16 -7.96 10.90 4.80
C ASN A 16 -7.19 9.80 4.05
N GLN A 17 -6.31 10.16 3.13
CA GLN A 17 -5.50 9.21 2.37
C GLN A 17 -4.03 9.30 2.75
N VAL A 18 -3.36 8.15 2.74
CA VAL A 18 -1.95 8.01 3.01
C VAL A 18 -1.30 7.12 1.96
N ALA A 19 -0.13 7.54 1.48
CA ALA A 19 0.73 6.70 0.65
C ALA A 19 1.69 5.90 1.54
N VAL A 20 1.69 4.58 1.39
CA VAL A 20 2.55 3.67 2.15
C VAL A 20 3.35 2.78 1.23
N ASP A 21 4.53 2.39 1.68
CA ASP A 21 5.34 1.40 0.99
C ASP A 21 4.69 0.02 1.03
N THR A 22 4.87 -0.74 -0.03
CA THR A 22 4.47 -2.14 -0.13
C THR A 22 5.68 -3.06 -0.13
N GLN A 23 5.50 -4.23 0.46
CA GLN A 23 6.48 -5.32 0.42
C GLN A 23 5.78 -6.58 -0.06
N THR A 24 6.30 -7.18 -1.12
CA THR A 24 5.87 -8.50 -1.57
C THR A 24 6.64 -9.58 -0.83
N VAL A 25 5.93 -10.51 -0.21
CA VAL A 25 6.50 -11.61 0.56
C VAL A 25 5.98 -12.94 0.00
N GLU A 26 6.87 -13.84 -0.36
CA GLU A 26 6.48 -15.22 -0.71
C GLU A 26 5.98 -15.94 0.55
N LYS A 27 4.76 -16.47 0.50
CA LYS A 27 4.11 -17.18 1.61
C LYS A 27 4.21 -18.69 1.50
N GLY A 28 4.60 -19.20 0.35
CA GLY A 28 4.72 -20.62 0.07
C GLY A 28 4.35 -20.91 -1.37
N LYS A 29 3.86 -22.12 -1.61
CA LYS A 29 3.44 -22.58 -2.93
C LYS A 29 2.01 -23.10 -2.90
N ASP A 30 1.28 -22.94 -3.99
CA ASP A 30 -0.04 -23.52 -4.17
C ASP A 30 0.02 -25.04 -4.42
N SER A 31 -1.14 -25.67 -4.65
CA SER A 31 -1.24 -27.11 -4.93
C SER A 31 -0.54 -27.57 -6.21
N GLU A 32 -0.25 -26.64 -7.13
CA GLU A 32 0.44 -26.90 -8.39
C GLU A 32 1.94 -26.57 -8.31
N GLY A 33 2.40 -26.03 -7.19
CA GLY A 33 3.79 -25.69 -6.92
C GLY A 33 4.19 -24.27 -7.33
N PHE A 34 3.23 -23.41 -7.71
CA PHE A 34 3.52 -22.01 -8.03
C PHE A 34 3.64 -21.17 -6.75
N PRO A 35 4.58 -20.21 -6.69
CA PRO A 35 4.76 -19.37 -5.51
C PRO A 35 3.54 -18.46 -5.30
N ILE A 36 3.05 -18.42 -4.07
CA ILE A 36 2.01 -17.50 -3.62
C ILE A 36 2.69 -16.32 -2.94
N PHE A 37 2.34 -15.11 -3.39
CA PHE A 37 2.84 -13.87 -2.81
C PHE A 37 1.75 -13.14 -2.04
N GLU A 38 2.14 -12.52 -0.92
CA GLU A 38 1.32 -11.59 -0.16
C GLU A 38 1.94 -10.20 -0.22
N ILE A 39 1.12 -9.19 -0.51
CA ILE A 39 1.53 -7.79 -0.40
C ILE A 39 1.25 -7.31 1.02
N LYS A 40 2.29 -6.83 1.70
CA LYS A 40 2.20 -6.18 3.00
C LYS A 40 2.34 -4.67 2.85
N PHE A 41 1.52 -3.93 3.56
CA PHE A 41 1.58 -2.48 3.63
C PHE A 41 2.40 -2.05 4.85
N ILE A 42 3.40 -1.20 4.66
CA ILE A 42 4.31 -0.77 5.72
C ILE A 42 3.72 0.43 6.46
N ASN A 43 3.64 0.36 7.80
CA ASN A 43 3.07 1.41 8.65
C ASN A 43 1.66 1.85 8.22
N ALA A 44 0.85 0.91 7.75
CA ALA A 44 -0.53 1.19 7.39
C ALA A 44 -1.35 1.60 8.63
N PRO A 45 -2.34 2.49 8.48
CA PRO A 45 -3.35 2.74 9.51
C PRO A 45 -4.09 1.44 9.89
N THR A 46 -4.86 1.44 10.97
CA THR A 46 -5.53 0.21 11.45
C THR A 46 -6.85 -0.09 10.74
N ASN A 47 -7.62 0.93 10.38
CA ASN A 47 -8.93 0.77 9.75
C ASN A 47 -8.94 1.45 8.39
N TYR A 48 -8.55 0.71 7.34
CA TYR A 48 -8.35 1.30 6.03
C TYR A 48 -8.87 0.43 4.91
N LYS A 49 -9.03 1.05 3.74
CA LYS A 49 -9.21 0.35 2.47
C LYS A 49 -8.09 0.74 1.50
N LEU A 50 -7.70 -0.21 0.66
CA LEU A 50 -6.83 0.06 -0.48
C LEU A 50 -7.60 0.85 -1.53
N VAL A 51 -7.06 2.00 -1.94
CA VAL A 51 -7.65 2.85 -2.99
C VAL A 51 -6.92 2.67 -4.31
N ARG A 52 -5.59 2.62 -4.28
CA ARG A 52 -4.76 2.54 -5.47
C ARG A 52 -3.46 1.82 -5.17
N LEU A 53 -3.01 0.99 -6.10
CA LEU A 53 -1.63 0.51 -6.17
C LEU A 53 -0.90 1.30 -7.26
N ILE A 54 0.31 1.74 -6.97
CA ILE A 54 1.16 2.47 -7.90
C ILE A 54 2.37 1.58 -8.20
N GLU A 55 2.20 0.73 -9.21
CA GLU A 55 3.31 0.02 -9.83
C GLU A 55 3.90 0.94 -10.91
N PRO A 56 5.22 1.20 -10.94
CA PRO A 56 6.33 0.37 -10.44
C PRO A 56 6.92 0.80 -9.08
N TYR A 57 6.31 1.73 -8.36
CA TYR A 57 6.93 2.35 -7.18
C TYR A 57 6.83 1.54 -5.89
N ASN A 58 6.13 0.39 -5.92
CA ASN A 58 5.80 -0.40 -4.72
C ASN A 58 5.14 0.49 -3.64
N VAL A 59 4.17 1.30 -4.07
CA VAL A 59 3.40 2.19 -3.19
C VAL A 59 1.93 1.82 -3.27
N ALA A 60 1.25 1.87 -2.13
CA ALA A 60 -0.19 1.79 -2.02
C ALA A 60 -0.74 3.10 -1.45
N VAL A 61 -1.83 3.59 -2.02
CA VAL A 61 -2.64 4.65 -1.42
C VAL A 61 -3.76 3.98 -0.64
N LEU A 62 -3.77 4.21 0.67
CA LEU A 62 -4.76 3.70 1.60
C LEU A 62 -5.65 4.86 2.07
N GLU A 63 -6.95 4.61 2.22
CA GLU A 63 -7.89 5.56 2.80
C GLU A 63 -8.25 5.11 4.20
N ASP A 64 -8.00 5.97 5.19
CA ASP A 64 -8.38 5.76 6.58
C ASP A 64 -9.90 5.93 6.73
N LEU A 65 -10.53 4.89 7.26
CA LEU A 65 -11.95 4.76 7.50
C LEU A 65 -12.31 4.97 8.97
N SER A 66 -11.34 5.32 9.81
CA SER A 66 -11.57 5.71 11.19
C SER A 66 -12.53 6.91 11.24
N PRO A 67 -13.48 6.95 12.18
CA PRO A 67 -14.38 8.08 12.30
C PRO A 67 -13.56 9.36 12.53
N THR A 68 -13.80 10.37 11.70
CA THR A 68 -13.27 11.72 11.94
C THR A 68 -13.85 12.23 13.24
N ALA A 69 -12.99 12.50 14.22
CA ALA A 69 -13.35 13.04 15.52
C ALA A 69 -13.92 14.47 15.42
#